data_AF-D8F222-F1
#
_entry.id   AF-D8F222-F1
#
_cell.length_a   1.000
_cell.length_b   1.000
_cell.length_c   1.000
_cell.angle_alpha   90.00
_cell.angle_beta   90.00
_cell.angle_gamma   90.00
#
_symmetry.space_group_name_H-M   'P 1'
#
loop_
_entity.id
_entity.type
_entity.pdbx_description
1 polymer ?
#
loop_
_entity_poly.entity_id
_entity_poly.type
_entity_poly.pdbx_seq_one_letter_code
_entity_poly.pdbx_strand_id
1 'polypeptide(L)'
;MHVKEEHKPLLKQLGLKDEDFERFDGKFVRYEHDDQKGVRIYDPYYETSYDEYIGIDGWSAWSAEDDTFMSDILKKTHAQIQTTLADRPKTSDEEITEALQKKFGKKASEDPSTEKKQTK
;
A
#
# COMPACT_ATOMS: atom_id res chain seq x y z
N MET A 1 -21.55 1.07 -4.50
CA MET A 1 -22.12 -0.13 -3.83
C MET A 1 -22.37 0.21 -2.37
N HIS A 2 -23.29 -0.48 -1.66
CA HIS A 2 -23.51 -0.26 -0.23
C HIS A 2 -23.05 -1.48 0.57
N VAL A 3 -22.11 -1.27 1.49
CA VAL A 3 -21.66 -2.30 2.43
C VAL A 3 -22.62 -2.34 3.60
N LYS A 4 -23.22 -3.51 3.85
CA LYS A 4 -24.15 -3.65 4.97
C LYS A 4 -23.39 -3.50 6.28
N GLU A 5 -23.98 -2.79 7.24
CA GLU A 5 -23.38 -2.55 8.57
C GLU A 5 -23.01 -3.86 9.28
N GLU A 6 -23.82 -4.91 9.11
CA GLU A 6 -23.58 -6.26 9.67
C GLU A 6 -22.27 -6.90 9.21
N HIS A 7 -21.79 -6.57 8.00
CA HIS A 7 -20.59 -7.17 7.42
C HIS A 7 -19.33 -6.32 7.65
N LYS A 8 -19.47 -5.04 8.01
CA LYS A 8 -18.33 -4.14 8.25
C LYS A 8 -17.37 -4.66 9.31
N PRO A 9 -17.79 -5.25 10.44
CA PRO A 9 -16.87 -5.81 11.42
C PRO A 9 -15.93 -6.87 10.83
N LEU A 10 -16.45 -7.76 9.97
CA LEU A 10 -15.65 -8.80 9.31
C LEU A 10 -14.66 -8.18 8.31
N LEU A 11 -15.10 -7.18 7.54
CA LEU A 11 -14.22 -6.46 6.62
C LEU A 11 -13.11 -5.68 7.36
N LYS A 12 -13.39 -5.12 8.54
CA LYS A 12 -12.36 -4.48 9.37
C LYS A 12 -11.35 -5.49 9.93
N GLN A 13 -11.79 -6.70 10.28
CA GLN A 13 -10.88 -7.76 10.72
C GLN A 13 -9.90 -8.17 9.62
N LEU A 14 -10.30 -8.02 8.35
CA LEU A 14 -9.46 -8.22 7.17
C LEU A 14 -8.46 -7.07 6.89
N GLY A 15 -8.45 -6.01 7.69
CA GLY A 15 -7.53 -4.87 7.53
C GLY A 15 -8.14 -3.62 6.90
N LEU A 16 -9.40 -3.66 6.43
CA LEU A 16 -10.03 -2.48 5.84
C LEU A 16 -10.28 -1.39 6.89
N LYS A 17 -10.04 -0.15 6.48
CA LYS A 17 -10.29 1.06 7.27
C LYS A 17 -11.64 1.66 6.92
N ASP A 18 -12.10 2.58 7.75
CA ASP A 18 -13.37 3.27 7.52
C ASP A 18 -13.40 4.03 6.18
N GLU A 19 -12.26 4.60 5.79
CA GLU A 19 -12.05 5.30 4.50
C GLU A 19 -12.20 4.37 3.29
N ASP A 20 -11.90 3.06 3.45
CA ASP A 20 -11.99 2.09 2.36
C ASP A 20 -13.44 1.78 2.00
N PHE A 21 -14.39 1.94 2.92
CA PHE A 21 -15.80 1.70 2.63
C PHE A 21 -16.37 2.66 1.58
N GLU A 22 -15.78 3.85 1.43
CA GLU A 22 -16.16 4.82 0.41
C GLU A 22 -15.72 4.39 -1.00
N ARG A 23 -14.72 3.50 -1.09
CA ARG A 23 -14.19 3.01 -2.37
C ARG A 23 -15.08 1.94 -3.01
N PHE A 24 -16.00 1.32 -2.25
CA PHE A 24 -16.91 0.29 -2.75
C PHE A 24 -17.87 0.85 -3.80
N ASP A 25 -17.47 0.75 -5.06
CA ASP A 25 -18.18 1.33 -6.20
C ASP A 25 -19.12 0.33 -6.87
N GLY A 26 -18.91 -0.98 -6.70
CA GLY A 26 -19.68 -2.01 -7.40
C GLY A 26 -19.06 -2.44 -8.73
N LYS A 27 -17.88 -1.93 -9.09
CA LYS A 27 -17.17 -2.23 -10.35
C LYS A 27 -15.76 -2.74 -10.06
N PHE A 28 -14.93 -1.89 -9.46
CA PHE A 28 -13.53 -2.17 -9.18
C PHE A 28 -13.32 -2.56 -7.72
N VAL A 29 -14.14 -2.04 -6.81
CA VAL A 29 -14.14 -2.45 -5.41
C VAL A 29 -15.51 -3.00 -5.04
N ARG A 30 -15.55 -4.29 -4.72
CA ARG A 30 -16.77 -5.03 -4.35
C ARG A 30 -16.50 -5.95 -3.17
N TYR A 31 -17.55 -6.39 -2.50
CA TYR A 31 -17.45 -7.49 -1.54
C TYR A 31 -18.58 -8.49 -1.76
N GLU A 32 -18.33 -9.71 -1.32
CA GLU A 32 -19.34 -10.75 -1.18
C GLU A 32 -19.39 -11.23 0.26
N HIS A 33 -20.56 -11.72 0.66
CA HIS A 33 -20.80 -12.34 1.95
C HIS A 33 -21.49 -13.68 1.74
N ASP A 34 -21.01 -14.69 2.45
CA ASP A 34 -21.56 -16.04 2.53
C ASP A 34 -21.58 -16.46 4.01
N ASP A 35 -22.69 -16.99 4.49
CA ASP A 35 -22.87 -17.30 5.92
C ASP A 35 -21.88 -18.35 6.44
N GLN A 36 -21.36 -19.22 5.57
CA GLN A 36 -20.42 -20.28 5.94
C GLN A 36 -18.97 -19.86 5.70
N LYS A 37 -18.71 -19.06 4.68
CA LYS A 37 -17.35 -18.66 4.25
C LYS A 37 -16.94 -17.26 4.71
N GLY A 38 -17.87 -16.48 5.22
CA GLY A 38 -17.65 -15.10 5.66
C GLY A 38 -17.64 -14.12 4.49
N VAL A 39 -16.69 -13.18 4.50
CA VAL A 39 -16.58 -12.13 3.48
C VAL A 39 -15.36 -12.31 2.59
N ARG A 40 -15.46 -11.85 1.35
CA ARG A 40 -14.31 -11.67 0.46
C ARG A 40 -14.44 -10.35 -0.29
N ILE A 41 -13.32 -9.79 -0.71
CA ILE A 41 -13.28 -8.54 -1.47
C ILE A 41 -12.82 -8.79 -2.90
N TYR A 42 -13.35 -7.99 -3.82
CA TYR A 42 -12.81 -7.83 -5.15
C TYR A 42 -12.13 -6.47 -5.21
N ASP A 43 -10.82 -6.47 -5.39
CA ASP A 43 -10.01 -5.27 -5.49
C ASP A 43 -8.76 -5.54 -6.35
N PRO A 44 -8.93 -5.72 -7.67
CA PRO A 44 -7.83 -6.10 -8.58
C PRO A 44 -6.71 -5.05 -8.68
N TYR A 45 -6.95 -3.83 -8.18
CA TYR A 45 -6.02 -2.71 -8.25
C TYR A 45 -5.47 -2.29 -6.89
N TYR A 46 -5.77 -3.04 -5.82
CA TYR A 46 -5.36 -2.72 -4.45
C TYR A 46 -5.69 -1.27 -4.07
N GLU A 47 -6.92 -0.85 -4.39
CA GLU A 47 -7.42 0.48 -4.03
C GLU A 47 -7.73 0.59 -2.54
N THR A 48 -7.99 -0.52 -1.84
CA THR A 48 -8.28 -0.56 -0.40
C THR A 48 -7.03 -0.83 0.43
N SER A 49 -7.11 -0.62 1.74
CA SER A 49 -6.06 -1.01 2.69
C SER A 49 -6.06 -2.51 3.04
N TYR A 50 -6.54 -3.37 2.14
CA TYR A 50 -6.51 -4.82 2.38
C TYR A 50 -5.08 -5.34 2.36
N ASP A 51 -4.69 -6.03 3.43
CA ASP A 51 -3.29 -6.39 3.69
C ASP A 51 -2.89 -7.77 3.14
N GLU A 52 -3.86 -8.57 2.69
CA GLU A 52 -3.61 -9.92 2.19
C GLU A 52 -3.60 -10.02 0.66
N TYR A 53 -3.24 -11.20 0.17
CA TYR A 53 -3.10 -11.45 -1.25
C TYR A 53 -4.46 -11.39 -1.98
N ILE A 54 -4.46 -10.68 -3.11
CA ILE A 54 -5.57 -10.67 -4.07
C ILE A 54 -5.15 -11.50 -5.28
N GLY A 55 -5.97 -12.50 -5.60
CA GLY A 55 -5.76 -13.42 -6.70
C GLY A 55 -5.72 -12.73 -8.06
N ILE A 56 -5.24 -13.46 -9.07
CA ILE A 56 -5.18 -12.98 -10.46
C ILE A 56 -6.56 -12.65 -11.06
N ASP A 57 -7.62 -13.19 -10.45
CA ASP A 57 -9.01 -12.95 -10.78
C ASP A 57 -9.57 -11.71 -10.09
N GLY A 58 -8.76 -11.02 -9.28
CA GLY A 58 -9.10 -9.80 -8.55
C GLY A 58 -9.81 -10.05 -7.23
N TRP A 59 -10.03 -11.31 -6.83
CA TRP A 59 -10.69 -11.65 -5.57
C TRP A 59 -9.68 -12.02 -4.48
N SER A 60 -9.99 -11.63 -3.25
CA SER A 60 -9.35 -12.19 -2.07
C SER A 60 -9.82 -13.61 -1.81
N ALA A 61 -9.06 -14.32 -0.98
CA ALA A 61 -9.56 -15.51 -0.29
C ALA A 61 -10.80 -15.15 0.56
N TRP A 62 -11.58 -16.18 0.91
CA TRP A 62 -12.69 -16.01 1.85
C TRP A 62 -12.14 -15.77 3.26
N SER A 63 -12.79 -14.90 4.06
CA SER A 63 -12.33 -14.59 5.41
C SER A 63 -12.29 -15.82 6.33
N ALA A 64 -13.11 -16.85 6.07
CA ALA A 64 -13.06 -18.11 6.82
C ALA A 64 -11.84 -18.99 6.49
N GLU A 65 -11.17 -18.77 5.35
CA GLU A 65 -9.96 -19.50 4.98
C GLU A 65 -8.73 -18.99 5.75
N ASP A 66 -8.82 -17.79 6.34
CA ASP A 66 -7.76 -17.14 7.13
C ASP A 66 -6.40 -17.19 6.42
N ASP A 67 -6.38 -16.77 5.14
CA ASP A 67 -5.16 -16.73 4.33
C ASP A 67 -4.27 -15.57 4.81
N THR A 68 -3.43 -15.86 5.82
CA THR A 68 -2.48 -14.91 6.42
C THR A 68 -1.12 -14.92 5.74
N PHE A 69 -1.02 -15.45 4.52
CA PHE A 69 0.26 -15.67 3.85
C PHE A 69 1.09 -14.39 3.74
N MET A 70 0.48 -13.27 3.31
CA MET A 70 1.21 -12.01 3.15
C MET A 70 1.58 -11.42 4.49
N SER A 71 0.64 -11.39 5.44
CA SER A 71 0.90 -10.96 6.81
C SER A 71 2.05 -11.73 7.46
N ASP A 72 2.12 -13.05 7.31
CA ASP A 72 3.14 -13.87 7.93
C ASP A 72 4.53 -13.68 7.32
N ILE A 73 4.61 -13.40 6.02
CA ILE A 73 5.86 -13.00 5.37
C ILE A 73 6.32 -11.63 5.91
N LEU A 74 5.40 -10.68 6.02
CA LEU A 74 5.71 -9.31 6.43
C LEU A 74 6.05 -9.20 7.93
N LYS A 75 5.42 -10.00 8.81
CA LYS A 75 5.69 -10.00 10.27
C LYS A 75 7.17 -10.15 10.60
N LYS A 76 7.87 -11.08 9.95
CA LYS A 76 9.31 -11.31 10.19
C LYS A 76 10.15 -10.10 9.78
N THR A 77 9.81 -9.52 8.65
CA THR A 77 10.48 -8.32 8.11
C THR A 77 10.24 -7.12 9.02
N HIS A 78 9.00 -6.91 9.47
CA HIS A 78 8.65 -5.83 10.40
C HIS A 78 9.36 -5.97 11.75
N ALA A 79 9.39 -7.17 12.34
CA ALA A 79 10.10 -7.39 13.60
C ALA A 79 11.59 -7.06 13.50
N GLN A 80 12.22 -7.42 12.37
CA GLN A 80 13.63 -7.14 12.13
C GLN A 80 13.91 -5.66 11.88
N ILE A 81 13.03 -4.96 11.14
CA ILE A 81 13.10 -3.51 10.96
C ILE A 81 12.95 -2.78 12.30
N GLN A 82 11.97 -3.16 13.12
CA GLN A 82 11.77 -2.53 14.44
C GLN A 82 12.97 -2.70 15.35
N THR A 83 13.56 -3.90 15.39
CA THR A 83 14.80 -4.15 16.15
C THR A 83 15.94 -3.25 15.65
N THR A 84 16.12 -3.17 14.33
CA THR A 84 17.16 -2.34 13.71
C THR A 84 16.95 -0.84 13.94
N LEU A 85 15.69 -0.38 13.99
CA LEU A 85 15.34 1.01 14.26
C LEU A 85 15.47 1.37 15.74
N ALA A 86 15.18 0.44 16.65
CA ALA A 86 15.36 0.64 18.09
C ALA A 86 16.84 0.83 18.47
N ASP A 87 17.74 0.13 17.78
CA ASP A 87 19.20 0.23 18.00
C ASP A 87 19.87 1.37 17.22
N ARG A 88 19.14 2.09 16.36
CA ARG A 88 19.70 3.23 15.63
C ARG A 88 19.53 4.53 16.43
N PRO A 89 20.59 5.34 16.57
CA PRO A 89 20.42 6.71 17.04
C PRO A 89 19.48 7.43 16.06
N LYS A 90 18.45 8.09 16.59
CA LYS A 90 17.55 8.92 15.78
C LYS A 90 18.36 10.08 15.20
N THR A 91 18.73 9.96 13.93
CA THR A 91 19.31 11.05 13.14
C THR A 91 18.30 12.19 13.10
N SER A 92 18.73 13.42 13.33
CA SER A 92 17.83 14.57 13.31
C SER A 92 17.40 14.89 11.87
N ASP A 93 16.26 15.55 11.71
CA ASP A 93 15.76 15.99 10.40
C ASP A 93 16.78 16.91 9.69
N GLU A 94 17.59 17.64 10.46
CA GLU A 94 18.67 18.50 9.96
C GLU A 94 19.81 17.67 9.32
N GLU A 95 20.24 16.58 9.96
CA GLU A 95 21.26 15.68 9.42
C GLU A 95 20.77 14.93 8.16
N ILE A 96 19.48 14.58 8.12
CA ILE A 96 18.86 13.96 6.94
C ILE A 96 18.87 14.95 5.77
N THR A 97 18.49 16.21 6.03
CA THR A 97 18.45 17.27 5.02
C THR A 97 19.85 17.56 4.46
N GLU A 98 20.86 17.66 5.32
CA GLU A 98 22.24 17.88 4.91
C GLU A 98 22.79 16.70 4.09
N ALA A 99 22.49 15.46 4.48
CA ALA A 99 22.89 14.27 3.74
C ALA A 99 22.22 14.18 2.35
N LEU A 100 20.93 14.52 2.26
CA LEU A 100 20.20 14.57 1.00
C LEU A 100 20.76 15.66 0.07
N GLN A 101 21.02 16.85 0.60
CA GLN A 101 21.62 17.94 -0.16
C GLN A 101 23.04 17.61 -0.63
N LYS A 102 23.83 16.90 0.18
CA LYS A 102 25.17 16.43 -0.21
C LYS A 102 25.14 15.37 -1.31
N LYS A 103 24.14 14.47 -1.29
CA LYS A 103 24.01 13.38 -2.30
C LYS A 103 23.35 13.83 -3.60
N PHE A 104 22.37 14.72 -3.53
CA PHE A 104 21.52 15.09 -4.66
C PHE A 104 21.62 16.56 -5.07
N GLY A 105 22.25 17.42 -4.26
CA GLY A 105 22.36 18.86 -4.52
C GLY A 105 23.37 19.28 -5.59
N LYS A 106 24.08 18.34 -6.25
CA LYS A 106 24.91 18.66 -7.42
C LYS A 106 24.20 18.25 -8.71
N LYS A 107 23.37 19.17 -9.23
CA LYS A 107 23.35 19.57 -10.65
C LYS A 107 22.38 20.74 -10.88
N ALA A 108 22.95 21.94 -10.98
CA ALA A 108 22.37 23.08 -11.68
C ALA A 108 23.51 24.00 -12.15
N SER A 109 24.46 23.44 -12.90
CA SER A 109 25.45 24.24 -13.64
C SER A 109 26.08 23.37 -14.73
N GLU A 110 25.36 23.19 -15.82
CA GLU A 110 25.90 23.19 -17.19
C GLU A 110 24.72 23.06 -18.13
N ASP A 111 24.08 24.20 -18.34
CA ASP A 111 23.23 24.47 -19.49
C ASP A 111 24.17 25.06 -20.56
N PRO A 112 24.50 24.36 -21.67
CA PRO A 112 25.05 25.02 -22.84
C PRO A 112 23.90 25.32 -23.79
N SER A 113 23.16 26.39 -23.50
CA SER A 113 22.30 27.06 -24.49
C SER A 113 23.13 28.08 -25.26
N THR A 114 23.75 27.69 -26.38
CA THR A 114 24.21 28.53 -27.52
C THR A 114 24.90 27.59 -28.54
N GLU A 115 24.71 27.56 -29.86
CA GLU A 115 24.27 28.57 -30.84
C GLU A 115 24.12 27.89 -32.24
N LYS A 116 23.09 28.30 -33.01
CA LYS A 116 22.96 28.36 -34.50
C LYS A 116 23.46 27.22 -35.42
N LYS A 117 22.60 26.76 -36.35
CA LYS A 117 22.65 27.13 -37.79
C LYS A 117 21.51 26.54 -38.64
N GLN A 118 21.14 27.35 -39.64
CA GLN A 118 20.23 27.10 -40.77
C GLN A 118 20.60 25.89 -41.65
N THR A 119 19.69 25.60 -42.58
CA THR A 119 19.69 24.66 -43.73
C THR A 119 19.27 23.23 -43.39
N LYS A 120 18.26 22.66 -44.05
CA LYS A 120 18.04 22.62 -45.50
C LYS A 120 16.56 22.49 -45.85
#